data_AF-A0A0U2YM67-F1
#
_entry.id   AF-A0A0U2YM67-F1
#
_cell.length_a   1.000
_cell.length_b   1.000
_cell.length_c   1.000
_cell.angle_alpha   90.00
_cell.angle_beta   90.00
_cell.angle_gamma   90.00
#
_symmetry.space_group_name_H-M   'P 1'
#
loop_
_entity.id
_entity.type
_entity.pdbx_description
1 polymer ?
#
loop_
_entity_poly.entity_id
_entity_poly.type
_entity_poly.pdbx_seq_one_letter_code
_entity_poly.pdbx_strand_id
1 'polypeptide(L)'
;DALHDARLWAGGVVFNPGAYTHTSIALRDAIAGIGIPVIEVHLSNVYAREEFRHVSMISAVCKGKILGFGWRSYTLGLRALVELLEESA
;
A
#
# COMPACT_ATOMS: atom_id res chain seq x y z
N ASP A 1 -6.03 9.60 -9.65
CA ASP A 1 -7.50 9.61 -9.79
C ASP A 1 -8.14 8.57 -8.89
N ALA A 2 -8.04 7.27 -9.17
CA ALA A 2 -8.68 6.23 -8.33
C ALA A 2 -8.40 6.35 -6.81
N LEU A 3 -7.19 6.73 -6.41
CA LEU A 3 -6.87 7.01 -4.99
C LEU A 3 -7.64 8.22 -4.44
N HIS A 4 -7.75 9.30 -5.21
CA HIS A 4 -8.53 10.49 -4.83
C HIS A 4 -10.02 10.19 -4.76
N ASP A 5 -10.54 9.35 -5.66
CA ASP A 5 -11.95 8.94 -5.66
C ASP A 5 -12.26 8.02 -4.49
N ALA A 6 -11.34 7.12 -4.13
CA ALA A 6 -11.51 6.15 -3.04
C ALA A 6 -11.87 6.82 -1.71
N ARG A 7 -11.32 8.01 -1.41
CA ARG A 7 -11.61 8.74 -0.16
C ARG A 7 -13.09 9.12 0.01
N LEU A 8 -13.87 9.08 -1.07
CA LEU A 8 -15.29 9.43 -1.05
C LEU A 8 -16.20 8.26 -0.67
N TRP A 9 -15.74 7.02 -0.81
CA TRP A 9 -16.61 5.83 -0.65
C TRP A 9 -15.96 4.66 0.10
N ALA A 10 -14.64 4.65 0.28
CA ALA A 10 -13.91 3.58 0.95
C ALA A 10 -13.36 4.03 2.31
N GLY A 11 -13.32 3.10 3.27
CA GLY A 11 -12.64 3.32 4.56
C GLY A 11 -11.11 3.22 4.48
N GLY A 12 -10.57 2.58 3.43
CA GLY A 12 -9.12 2.43 3.23
C GLY A 12 -8.80 1.65 1.95
N VAL A 13 -7.51 1.49 1.65
CA VAL A 13 -7.03 0.89 0.39
C VAL A 13 -5.95 -0.17 0.62
N VAL A 14 -6.09 -1.33 -0.01
CA VAL A 14 -4.99 -2.29 -0.19
C VAL A 14 -4.40 -2.08 -1.58
N PHE A 15 -3.12 -1.76 -1.67
CA PHE A 15 -2.53 -1.27 -2.90
C PHE A 15 -1.23 -1.99 -3.28
N ASN A 16 -1.18 -2.55 -4.48
CA ASN A 16 0.07 -3.03 -5.09
C ASN A 16 0.52 -2.05 -6.19
N PRO A 17 1.49 -1.17 -5.89
CA PRO A 17 2.02 -0.22 -6.87
C PRO A 17 2.95 -0.83 -7.93
N GLY A 18 3.31 -2.11 -7.80
CA GLY A 18 4.28 -2.76 -8.68
C GLY A 18 5.59 -1.97 -8.77
N ALA A 19 6.06 -1.71 -9.99
CA ALA A 19 7.29 -0.95 -10.22
C ALA A 19 7.20 0.51 -9.76
N TYR A 20 5.99 1.10 -9.72
CA TYR A 20 5.82 2.49 -9.29
C TYR A 20 6.16 2.71 -7.82
N THR A 21 6.24 1.65 -7.02
CA THR A 21 6.74 1.77 -5.64
C THR A 21 8.16 2.34 -5.60
N HIS A 22 8.97 2.09 -6.62
CA HIS A 22 10.37 2.51 -6.66
C HIS A 22 10.57 3.88 -7.33
N THR A 23 9.54 4.41 -8.01
CA THR A 23 9.71 5.56 -8.93
C THR A 23 8.69 6.68 -8.75
N SER A 24 7.48 6.39 -8.26
CA SER A 24 6.37 7.35 -8.34
C SER A 24 6.24 8.18 -7.06
N ILE A 25 6.84 9.37 -7.08
CA ILE A 25 6.57 10.41 -6.08
C ILE A 25 5.11 10.92 -6.20
N ALA A 26 4.57 10.97 -7.41
CA ALA A 26 3.18 11.39 -7.63
C ALA A 26 2.16 10.48 -6.90
N LEU A 27 2.37 9.15 -6.92
CA LEU A 27 1.50 8.23 -6.18
C LEU A 27 1.73 8.32 -4.66
N ARG A 28 2.96 8.56 -4.21
CA ARG A 28 3.25 8.84 -2.80
C ARG A 28 2.44 10.04 -2.31
N ASP A 29 2.47 11.14 -3.05
CA ASP A 29 1.79 12.37 -2.66
C ASP A 29 0.26 12.21 -2.72
N ALA A 30 -0.25 11.48 -3.70
CA ALA A 30 -1.67 11.11 -3.75
C ALA A 30 -2.09 10.29 -2.50
N ILE A 31 -1.29 9.30 -2.09
CA ILE A 31 -1.56 8.51 -0.88
C ILE A 31 -1.50 9.38 0.39
N ALA A 32 -0.53 10.29 0.48
CA ALA A 32 -0.42 11.20 1.61
C ALA A 32 -1.63 12.16 1.71
N GLY A 33 -2.23 12.54 0.58
CA GLY A 33 -3.30 13.54 0.51
C GLY A 33 -4.73 13.00 0.68
N ILE A 34 -4.97 11.69 0.65
CA ILE A 34 -6.34 11.14 0.65
C ILE A 34 -6.96 10.96 2.04
N GLY A 35 -6.15 10.96 3.10
CA GLY A 35 -6.62 10.93 4.49
C GLY A 35 -7.18 9.58 4.98
N ILE A 36 -7.32 8.58 4.11
CA ILE A 36 -7.69 7.20 4.47
C ILE A 36 -6.46 6.29 4.52
N PRO A 37 -6.44 5.25 5.37
CA PRO A 37 -5.31 4.33 5.49
C PRO A 37 -5.06 3.53 4.20
N VAL A 38 -3.78 3.38 3.85
CA VAL A 38 -3.33 2.55 2.72
C VAL A 38 -2.36 1.47 3.21
N ILE A 39 -2.56 0.22 2.80
CA ILE A 39 -1.64 -0.90 3.03
C ILE A 39 -0.97 -1.27 1.70
N GLU A 40 0.35 -1.15 1.65
CA GLU A 40 1.13 -1.55 0.47
C GLU A 40 1.30 -3.07 0.45
N VAL A 41 1.07 -3.70 -0.70
CA VAL A 41 1.25 -5.14 -0.85
C VAL A 41 2.06 -5.50 -2.09
N HIS A 42 2.88 -6.54 -1.97
CA HIS A 42 3.64 -7.11 -3.10
C HIS A 42 3.51 -8.63 -3.11
N LEU A 43 3.40 -9.21 -4.31
CA LEU A 43 3.37 -10.65 -4.51
C LEU A 43 4.72 -11.28 -4.12
N SER A 44 5.82 -10.74 -4.65
CA SER A 44 7.18 -11.23 -4.43
C SER A 44 7.85 -10.57 -3.22
N ASN A 45 8.91 -11.20 -2.70
CA ASN A 45 9.80 -10.54 -1.75
C ASN A 45 10.70 -9.56 -2.52
N VAL A 46 10.44 -8.25 -2.39
CA VAL A 46 11.22 -7.21 -3.09
C VAL A 46 12.68 -7.13 -2.62
N TYR A 47 12.96 -7.51 -1.38
CA TYR A 47 14.31 -7.51 -0.81
C TYR A 47 15.17 -8.69 -1.27
N ALA A 48 14.55 -9.74 -1.84
CA ALA A 48 15.28 -10.84 -2.47
C ALA A 48 15.66 -10.55 -3.93
N ARG A 49 15.40 -9.33 -4.41
CA ARG A 49 15.59 -8.90 -5.79
C ARG A 49 16.67 -7.83 -5.89
N GLU A 50 16.77 -7.17 -7.03
CA GLU A 50 17.76 -6.13 -7.32
C GLU A 50 17.71 -4.98 -6.30
N GLU A 51 18.87 -4.40 -5.98
CA GLU A 51 19.02 -3.37 -4.94
C GLU A 51 18.11 -2.16 -5.13
N PHE A 52 17.89 -1.73 -6.39
CA PHE A 52 16.98 -0.61 -6.68
C PHE A 52 15.53 -0.90 -6.26
N ARG A 53 15.15 -2.17 -6.07
CA ARG A 53 13.81 -2.55 -5.58
C ARG A 53 13.68 -2.51 -4.07
N HIS A 54 14.77 -2.28 -3.35
CA HIS A 54 14.73 -2.19 -1.89
C HIS A 54 14.23 -0.81 -1.44
N VAL A 55 14.39 0.20 -2.30
CA VAL A 55 13.91 1.57 -2.07
C VAL A 55 12.45 1.70 -2.51
N SER A 56 11.60 2.23 -1.63
CA SER A 56 10.20 2.53 -1.95
C SER A 56 9.90 3.99 -1.66
N MET A 57 9.36 4.70 -2.64
CA MET A 57 8.82 6.05 -2.50
C MET A 57 7.45 6.03 -1.80
N ILE A 58 6.76 4.90 -1.82
CA ILE A 58 5.37 4.77 -1.36
C ILE A 58 5.27 4.25 0.08
N SER A 59 6.19 3.38 0.51
CA SER A 59 6.02 2.65 1.79
C SER A 59 5.99 3.56 3.01
N ALA A 60 6.69 4.70 2.97
CA ALA A 60 6.75 5.66 4.08
C ALA A 60 5.42 6.38 4.35
N VAL A 61 4.50 6.43 3.38
CA VAL A 61 3.18 7.08 3.53
C VAL A 61 2.04 6.07 3.68
N CYS A 62 2.34 4.77 3.63
CA CYS A 62 1.37 3.71 3.93
C CYS A 62 1.36 3.40 5.43
N LYS A 63 0.27 2.80 5.93
CA LYS A 63 0.18 2.32 7.32
C LYS A 63 1.06 1.10 7.58
N GLY A 64 1.28 0.29 6.57
CA GLY A 64 2.11 -0.90 6.63
C GLY A 64 2.37 -1.48 5.25
N LYS A 65 3.27 -2.46 5.19
CA LYS A 65 3.65 -3.15 3.95
C LYS A 65 3.72 -4.66 4.17
N ILE A 66 3.15 -5.42 3.24
CA ILE A 66 3.18 -6.90 3.24
C ILE A 66 3.71 -7.41 1.91
N LEU A 67 4.72 -8.27 1.93
CA LEU A 67 5.41 -8.72 0.71
C LEU A 67 5.90 -10.16 0.83
N GLY A 68 6.04 -10.84 -0.31
CA GLY A 68 6.64 -12.18 -0.37
C GLY A 68 5.71 -13.36 -0.15
N PHE A 69 4.41 -13.13 0.06
CA PHE A 69 3.43 -14.19 0.32
C PHE A 69 2.56 -14.54 -0.91
N GLY A 70 2.97 -14.10 -2.10
CA GLY A 70 2.17 -14.26 -3.32
C GLY A 70 0.82 -13.56 -3.18
N TRP A 71 -0.25 -14.20 -3.67
CA TRP A 71 -1.60 -13.63 -3.61
C TRP A 71 -2.09 -13.41 -2.17
N ARG A 72 -1.54 -14.15 -1.19
CA ARG A 72 -1.91 -14.02 0.23
C ARG A 72 -1.52 -12.67 0.81
N SER A 73 -0.57 -11.94 0.22
CA SER A 73 -0.26 -10.57 0.62
C SER A 73 -1.50 -9.67 0.56
N TYR A 74 -2.40 -9.89 -0.41
CA TYR A 74 -3.66 -9.13 -0.50
C TYR A 74 -4.63 -9.49 0.64
N THR A 75 -4.80 -10.79 0.94
CA THR A 75 -5.69 -11.23 2.02
C THR A 75 -5.20 -10.74 3.38
N LEU A 76 -3.90 -10.83 3.63
CA LEU A 76 -3.28 -10.32 4.86
C LEU A 76 -3.41 -8.79 4.94
N GLY A 77 -3.19 -8.08 3.82
CA GLY A 77 -3.34 -6.63 3.77
C GLY A 77 -4.76 -6.16 4.01
N LEU A 78 -5.75 -6.86 3.45
CA LEU A 78 -7.17 -6.57 3.68
C LEU A 78 -7.57 -6.82 5.13
N ARG A 79 -7.14 -7.94 5.71
CA ARG A 79 -7.41 -8.27 7.11
C ARG A 79 -6.84 -7.21 8.05
N ALA A 80 -5.57 -6.86 7.88
CA ALA A 80 -4.93 -5.82 8.67
C ALA A 80 -5.65 -4.47 8.52
N LEU A 81 -6.10 -4.13 7.31
CA LEU A 81 -6.86 -2.91 7.07
C LEU A 81 -8.20 -2.89 7.82
N VAL A 82 -8.96 -4.00 7.79
CA VAL A 82 -10.24 -4.11 8.51
C VAL A 82 -10.03 -3.96 10.02
N GLU A 83 -9.08 -4.70 10.58
CA GLU A 83 -8.76 -4.64 12.02
C GLU A 83 -8.36 -3.22 12.44
N LEU A 84 -7.55 -2.51 11.64
CA LEU A 84 -7.19 -1.10 11.88
C LEU A 84 -8.38 -0.14 11.88
N LEU A 85 -9.37 -0.38 11.02
CA LEU A 85 -10.58 0.45 10.93
C LEU A 85 -11.52 0.20 12.10
N GLU A 86 -11.61 -1.03 12.59
CA GLU A 86 -12.40 -1.39 13.77
C GLU A 86 -11.83 -0.80 15.06
N GLU A 87 -10.51 -0.75 15.22
CA GLU A 87 -9.85 -0.11 16.38
C GLU A 87 -10.01 1.41 16.43
N SER A 88 -10.29 2.03 15.28
CA SER A 88 -10.40 3.49 15.13
C SER A 88 -11.85 3.99 15.21
N ALA A 89 -12.82 3.09 15.35
CA ALA A 89 -14.26 3.37 15.44
C ALA A 89 -14.72 3.52 16.90
#